data_AF-A0A748ASZ8-F1
#
_entry.id   AF-A0A748ASZ8-F1
#
_cell.length_a   1.000
_cell.length_b   1.000
_cell.length_c   1.000
_cell.angle_alpha   90.00
_cell.angle_beta   90.00
_cell.angle_gamma   90.00
#
_symmetry.space_group_name_H-M   'P 1'
#
loop_
_entity.id
_entity.type
_entity.pdbx_description
1 polymer ?
#
loop_
_entity_poly.entity_id
_entity_poly.type
_entity_poly.pdbx_seq_one_letter_code
_entity_poly.pdbx_strand_id
1 'polypeptide(L)'
;MADKQHTQTRPEFQYIFSAIPRNNMAAGSVRVTVAANTLREARHKVKESGYVAIFYKTRKLNVGIFTKKTQATFIWRFCVLGLVECHVINITANTEQEAREQAPEECVVIFMGRFAAKGGRHA
;
A
#
# COMPACT_ATOMS: atom_id res chain seq x y z
N MET A 1 38.51 14.46 -2.53
CA MET A 1 37.75 13.63 -3.47
C MET A 1 37.24 12.41 -2.71
N ALA A 2 36.02 12.47 -2.16
CA ALA A 2 35.47 11.36 -1.37
C ALA A 2 34.39 10.65 -2.18
N ASP A 3 34.79 9.52 -2.75
CA ASP A 3 33.92 8.55 -3.43
C ASP A 3 32.96 7.97 -2.37
N LYS A 4 31.71 8.42 -2.37
CA LYS A 4 30.68 7.91 -1.47
C LYS A 4 30.27 6.54 -2.00
N GLN A 5 30.92 5.50 -1.48
CA GLN A 5 30.45 4.12 -1.61
C GLN A 5 28.98 4.07 -1.17
N HIS A 6 28.10 3.91 -2.16
CA HIS A 6 26.70 3.64 -1.93
C HIS A 6 26.61 2.22 -1.37
N THR A 7 26.52 2.11 -0.04
CA THR A 7 26.13 0.87 0.63
C THR A 7 24.74 0.50 0.13
N GLN A 8 24.67 -0.25 -0.97
CA GLN A 8 23.41 -0.65 -1.57
C GLN A 8 22.85 -1.82 -0.75
N THR A 9 22.27 -1.50 0.39
CA THR A 9 21.27 -2.34 1.03
C THR A 9 20.19 -2.61 -0.02
N ARG A 10 19.89 -3.89 -0.24
CA ARG A 10 18.85 -4.30 -1.20
C ARG A 10 17.60 -3.43 -0.98
N PRO A 11 17.07 -2.76 -2.02
CA PRO A 11 16.01 -1.80 -1.87
C PRO A 11 14.80 -2.42 -1.16
N GLU A 12 14.36 -1.75 -0.10
CA GLU A 12 13.30 -2.25 0.79
C GLU A 12 11.93 -2.25 0.10
N PHE A 13 11.75 -1.42 -0.94
CA PHE A 13 10.48 -1.27 -1.66
C PHE A 13 10.62 -1.57 -3.15
N GLN A 14 9.58 -2.22 -3.69
CA GLN A 14 9.30 -2.34 -5.11
C GLN A 14 8.15 -1.41 -5.48
N TYR A 15 8.43 -0.41 -6.30
CA TYR A 15 7.45 0.53 -6.83
C TYR A 15 6.85 0.01 -8.13
N ILE A 16 5.53 0.10 -8.26
CA ILE A 16 4.79 -0.34 -9.45
C ILE A 16 4.21 0.89 -10.14
N PHE A 17 4.49 1.00 -11.44
CA PHE A 17 4.03 2.07 -12.31
C PHE A 17 3.24 1.50 -13.49
N SER A 18 2.28 2.28 -14.00
CA SER A 18 1.84 2.16 -15.39
C SER A 18 2.66 3.15 -16.21
N ALA A 19 3.34 2.70 -17.25
CA ALA A 19 4.27 3.52 -18.01
C ALA A 19 4.07 3.38 -19.51
N ILE A 20 4.17 4.47 -20.26
CA ILE A 20 4.04 4.44 -21.73
C ILE A 20 5.43 4.41 -22.35
N PRO A 21 5.79 3.34 -23.10
CA PRO A 21 7.11 3.23 -23.69
C PRO A 21 7.25 4.21 -24.85
N ARG A 22 8.42 4.88 -24.95
CA ARG A 22 8.71 5.83 -26.04
C ARG A 22 8.67 5.16 -27.42
N ASN A 23 9.08 3.91 -27.48
CA ASN A 23 9.27 3.18 -28.74
C ASN A 23 8.00 2.47 -29.24
N ASN A 24 6.93 2.42 -28.44
CA ASN A 24 5.71 1.71 -28.81
C ASN A 24 4.46 2.34 -28.19
N MET A 25 4.13 3.56 -28.64
CA MET A 25 2.98 4.30 -28.14
C MET A 25 1.63 3.64 -28.45
N ALA A 26 1.57 2.78 -29.47
CA ALA A 26 0.36 2.04 -29.86
C ALA A 26 0.02 0.89 -28.89
N ALA A 27 0.98 0.39 -28.12
CA ALA A 27 0.76 -0.69 -27.14
C ALA A 27 0.09 -0.20 -25.83
N GLY A 28 -0.15 1.11 -25.68
CA GLY A 28 -0.72 1.68 -24.47
C GLY A 28 0.22 1.62 -23.26
N SER A 29 -0.34 1.69 -22.06
CA SER A 29 0.46 1.70 -20.82
C SER A 29 0.87 0.28 -20.39
N VAL A 30 2.16 0.08 -20.13
CA VAL A 30 2.76 -1.16 -19.65
C VAL A 30 3.00 -1.10 -18.15
N ARG A 31 2.87 -2.23 -17.45
CA ARG A 31 3.19 -2.32 -16.02
C ARG A 31 4.69 -2.46 -15.81
N VAL A 32 5.29 -1.56 -15.04
CA VAL A 32 6.72 -1.53 -14.75
C VAL A 32 6.93 -1.61 -13.24
N THR A 33 7.77 -2.55 -12.80
CA THR A 33 8.13 -2.72 -11.39
C THR A 33 9.60 -2.36 -11.20
N VAL A 34 9.89 -1.44 -10.29
CA VAL A 34 11.26 -0.97 -10.02
C VAL A 34 11.55 -1.00 -8.53
N ALA A 35 12.65 -1.60 -8.14
CA ALA A 35 13.11 -1.59 -6.77
C ALA A 35 13.91 -0.31 -6.46
N ALA A 36 13.50 0.42 -5.43
CA ALA A 36 14.11 1.68 -5.00
C ALA A 36 13.79 1.96 -3.53
N ASN A 37 14.61 2.79 -2.88
CA ASN A 37 14.35 3.21 -1.50
C ASN A 37 13.38 4.40 -1.42
N THR A 38 13.32 5.19 -2.49
CA THR A 38 12.40 6.33 -2.58
C THR A 38 11.62 6.32 -3.89
N LEU A 39 10.43 6.92 -3.87
CA LEU A 39 9.62 7.11 -5.07
C LEU A 39 10.34 7.98 -6.11
N ARG A 40 11.14 8.95 -5.67
CA ARG A 40 11.92 9.83 -6.56
C ARG A 40 12.95 9.04 -7.35
N GLU A 41 13.68 8.16 -6.68
CA GLU A 41 14.66 7.25 -7.29
C GLU A 41 13.96 6.26 -8.24
N ALA A 42 12.84 5.68 -7.83
CA ALA A 42 12.05 4.78 -8.67
C ALA A 42 11.60 5.48 -9.97
N ARG A 43 11.11 6.72 -9.88
CA ARG A 43 10.71 7.50 -11.06
C ARG A 43 11.88 7.81 -11.98
N HIS A 44 13.06 8.11 -11.42
CA HIS A 44 14.27 8.37 -12.20
C HIS A 44 14.65 7.13 -13.03
N LYS A 45 14.72 5.97 -12.36
CA LYS A 45 15.01 4.67 -12.98
C LYS A 45 14.04 4.33 -14.11
N VAL A 46 12.73 4.58 -13.93
CA VAL A 46 11.76 4.33 -15.01
C VAL A 46 11.94 5.32 -16.17
N LYS A 47 12.23 6.61 -15.91
CA LYS A 47 12.48 7.58 -16.99
C LYS A 47 13.74 7.25 -17.79
N GLU A 48 14.81 6.82 -17.13
CA GLU A 48 16.03 6.35 -17.80
C GLU A 48 15.79 5.11 -18.66
N SER A 49 14.81 4.28 -18.30
CA SER A 49 14.42 3.07 -19.04
C SER A 49 13.61 3.35 -20.32
N GLY A 50 13.47 4.60 -20.75
CA GLY A 50 12.85 4.95 -22.04
C GLY A 50 11.32 5.13 -22.02
N TYR A 51 10.73 5.43 -20.86
CA TYR A 51 9.29 5.70 -20.75
C TYR A 51 8.98 7.20 -20.77
N VAL A 52 7.93 7.60 -21.50
CA VAL A 52 7.54 9.01 -21.70
C VAL A 52 6.65 9.52 -20.56
N ALA A 53 5.79 8.65 -20.03
CA ALA A 53 4.90 8.95 -18.91
C ALA A 53 4.90 7.78 -17.92
N ILE A 54 4.82 8.10 -16.62
CA ILE A 54 4.77 7.12 -15.53
C ILE A 54 3.67 7.52 -14.54
N PHE A 55 2.71 6.63 -14.33
CA PHE A 55 1.61 6.79 -13.39
C PHE A 55 1.89 5.89 -12.19
N TYR A 56 2.01 6.49 -11.01
CA TYR A 56 2.22 5.74 -9.78
C TYR A 56 0.99 4.90 -9.46
N LYS A 57 1.19 3.61 -9.19
CA LYS A 57 0.10 2.70 -8.83
C LYS A 57 0.17 2.31 -7.36
N THR A 58 1.27 1.71 -6.93
CA THR A 58 1.45 1.27 -5.55
C THR A 58 2.92 0.92 -5.27
N ARG A 59 3.29 0.61 -4.02
CA ARG A 59 4.58 0.02 -3.64
C ARG A 59 4.38 -1.26 -2.83
N LYS A 60 5.26 -2.23 -3.02
CA LYS A 60 5.33 -3.48 -2.23
C LYS A 60 6.62 -3.48 -1.43
N LEU A 61 6.59 -4.01 -0.20
CA LEU A 61 7.82 -4.30 0.55
C LEU A 61 8.54 -5.48 -0.13
N ASN A 62 9.85 -5.41 -0.23
CA ASN A 62 10.69 -6.46 -0.80
C ASN A 62 10.78 -7.62 0.22
N VAL A 63 9.90 -8.62 0.04
CA VAL A 63 9.72 -9.75 0.96
C VAL A 63 10.95 -10.67 0.89
N GLY A 64 11.98 -10.28 1.63
CA GLY A 64 13.22 -11.02 1.86
C GLY A 64 13.97 -10.55 3.11
N ILE A 65 13.54 -9.46 3.74
CA ILE A 65 14.07 -8.97 5.02
C ILE A 65 12.89 -8.91 5.98
N PHE A 66 12.77 -9.96 6.80
CA PHE A 66 11.97 -10.02 8.03
C PHE A 66 10.64 -9.27 8.02
N THR A 67 9.61 -9.83 7.38
CA THR A 67 8.28 -9.68 7.99
C THR A 67 8.23 -10.63 9.18
N LYS A 68 8.75 -10.22 10.34
CA LYS A 68 7.92 -10.44 11.52
C LYS A 68 6.65 -9.65 11.18
N LYS A 69 5.63 -10.34 10.66
CA LYS A 69 4.25 -9.85 10.77
C LYS A 69 4.05 -9.73 12.28
N THR A 70 4.43 -8.60 12.85
CA THR A 70 3.78 -8.13 14.05
C THR A 70 2.36 -7.92 13.55
N GLN A 71 1.51 -8.93 13.70
CA GLN A 71 0.09 -8.84 13.41
C GLN A 71 -0.46 -7.85 14.43
N ALA A 72 -0.25 -6.56 14.18
CA ALA A 72 -0.94 -5.52 14.89
C ALA A 72 -2.37 -5.59 14.39
N THR A 73 -3.16 -6.41 15.07
CA THR A 73 -4.59 -6.46 14.87
C THR A 73 -5.17 -5.13 15.34
N PHE A 74 -5.95 -4.50 14.49
CA PHE A 74 -6.66 -3.28 14.82
C PHE A 74 -8.16 -3.56 14.82
N ILE A 75 -8.87 -2.88 15.70
CA ILE A 75 -10.34 -2.85 15.71
C ILE A 75 -10.76 -1.63 14.89
N TRP A 76 -11.35 -1.86 13.73
CA TRP A 76 -11.91 -0.86 12.84
C TRP A 76 -13.38 -0.66 13.17
N ARG A 77 -13.77 0.58 13.47
CA ARG A 77 -15.12 0.93 13.87
C ARG A 77 -15.84 1.65 12.73
N PHE A 78 -17.02 1.16 12.36
CA PHE A 78 -17.86 1.73 11.30
C PHE A 78 -19.27 2.03 11.82
N CYS A 79 -19.94 3.11 11.36
CA CYS A 79 -21.43 3.15 11.40
C CYS A 79 -21.91 2.54 10.10
N VAL A 80 -22.74 1.53 10.24
CA VAL A 80 -23.44 0.87 9.16
C VAL A 80 -24.75 1.60 9.00
N LEU A 81 -24.94 2.26 7.88
CA LEU A 81 -26.23 2.81 7.46
C LEU A 81 -26.94 1.76 6.62
N GLY A 82 -27.87 1.04 7.22
CA GLY A 82 -28.80 0.16 6.53
C GLY A 82 -30.07 0.89 6.09
N LEU A 83 -30.95 0.19 5.37
CA LEU A 83 -32.24 0.73 4.93
C LEU A 83 -33.19 1.06 6.09
N VAL A 84 -33.01 0.42 7.25
CA VAL A 84 -33.93 0.52 8.39
C VAL A 84 -33.25 1.09 9.65
N GLU A 85 -31.92 0.93 9.82
CA GLU A 85 -31.21 1.36 11.03
C GLU A 85 -29.75 1.81 10.76
N CYS A 86 -29.22 2.79 11.54
CA CYS A 86 -27.75 2.95 11.72
C CYS A 86 -27.33 2.26 13.00
N HIS A 87 -26.33 1.39 12.91
CA HIS A 87 -25.68 0.84 14.09
C HIS A 87 -24.17 0.79 13.90
N VAL A 88 -23.46 0.69 15.01
CA VAL A 88 -22.00 0.67 15.02
C VAL A 88 -21.50 -0.77 15.01
N ILE A 89 -20.59 -1.09 14.10
CA ILE A 89 -19.89 -2.39 14.08
C ILE A 89 -18.39 -2.18 14.32
N ASN A 90 -17.77 -3.22 14.87
CA ASN A 90 -16.33 -3.30 15.11
C ASN A 90 -15.78 -4.52 14.37
N ILE A 91 -14.84 -4.32 13.47
CA ILE A 91 -14.22 -5.38 12.66
C ILE A 91 -12.73 -5.44 12.98
N THR A 92 -12.23 -6.62 13.33
CA THR A 92 -10.81 -6.82 13.60
C THR A 92 -10.08 -7.14 12.30
N ALA A 93 -9.14 -6.28 11.89
CA ALA A 93 -8.35 -6.48 10.68
C ALA A 93 -7.00 -5.77 10.76
N ASN A 94 -6.04 -6.18 9.92
CA ASN A 94 -4.75 -5.50 9.87
C ASN A 94 -4.83 -4.21 9.05
N THR A 95 -5.72 -4.17 8.06
CA THR A 95 -5.93 -3.02 7.17
C THR A 95 -7.40 -2.60 7.12
N GLU A 96 -7.64 -1.35 6.73
CA GLU A 96 -9.00 -0.83 6.54
C GLU A 96 -9.73 -1.57 5.42
N GLN A 97 -8.99 -1.97 4.38
CA GLN A 97 -9.54 -2.68 3.24
C GLN A 97 -10.05 -4.05 3.65
N GLU A 98 -9.24 -4.84 4.37
CA GLU A 98 -9.67 -6.12 4.96
C GLU A 98 -10.88 -5.94 5.87
N ALA A 99 -10.98 -4.81 6.57
CA ALA A 99 -12.13 -4.51 7.42
C ALA A 99 -13.39 -4.17 6.61
N ARG A 100 -13.25 -3.44 5.50
CA ARG A 100 -14.37 -3.13 4.59
C ARG A 100 -14.88 -4.35 3.84
N GLU A 101 -14.00 -5.26 3.43
CA GLU A 101 -14.36 -6.52 2.77
C GLU A 101 -15.16 -7.45 3.69
N GLN A 102 -15.02 -7.30 5.02
CA GLN A 102 -15.81 -8.02 6.03
C GLN A 102 -17.10 -7.29 6.43
N ALA A 103 -17.32 -6.07 5.95
CA ALA A 103 -18.50 -5.31 6.31
C ALA A 103 -19.72 -5.77 5.49
N PRO A 104 -20.96 -5.57 5.99
CA PRO A 104 -22.16 -6.05 5.29
C PRO A 104 -22.29 -5.47 3.88
N GLU A 105 -22.49 -6.31 2.87
CA GLU A 105 -22.52 -5.91 1.44
C GLU A 105 -23.70 -4.97 1.09
N GLU A 106 -24.82 -5.07 1.81
CA GLU A 106 -26.04 -4.28 1.54
C GLU A 106 -26.10 -2.96 2.33
N CYS A 107 -25.02 -2.54 2.98
CA CYS A 107 -25.01 -1.35 3.82
C CYS A 107 -23.90 -0.37 3.45
N VAL A 108 -24.17 0.93 3.63
CA VAL A 108 -23.13 1.95 3.53
C VAL A 108 -22.37 2.00 4.85
N VAL A 109 -21.06 1.76 4.80
CA VAL A 109 -20.21 1.80 6.00
C VAL A 109 -19.37 3.07 6.05
N ILE A 110 -19.58 3.87 7.10
CA ILE A 110 -18.82 5.10 7.36
C ILE A 110 -17.73 4.78 8.39
N PHE A 111 -16.47 5.02 8.01
CA PHE A 111 -15.34 4.84 8.92
C PHE A 111 -15.38 5.88 10.03
N MET A 112 -15.42 5.42 11.28
CA MET A 112 -15.46 6.28 12.46
C MET A 112 -14.13 6.31 13.23
N GLY A 113 -13.31 5.27 13.10
CA GLY A 113 -12.01 5.25 13.77
C GLY A 113 -11.40 3.86 13.89
N ARG A 114 -10.16 3.82 14.39
CA ARG A 114 -9.38 2.60 14.59
C ARG A 114 -8.78 2.56 15.99
N PHE A 115 -8.94 1.43 16.66
CA PHE A 115 -8.35 1.16 17.97
C PHE A 115 -7.32 0.04 17.85
N ALA A 116 -6.29 0.05 18.68
CA ALA A 116 -5.39 -1.09 18.79
C ALA A 116 -6.15 -2.26 19.44
N ALA A 117 -6.17 -3.44 18.79
CA ALA A 117 -6.62 -4.65 19.47
C ALA A 117 -5.51 -5.01 20.47
N LYS A 118 -5.77 -4.75 21.76
CA LYS A 118 -4.79 -4.73 22.86
C LYS A 118 -3.66 -5.78 22.76
N GLY A 119 -2.43 -5.32 22.98
CA GLY A 119 -1.49 -5.97 23.90
C GLY A 119 -1.21 -5.01 25.06
N GLY A 120 -1.68 -5.34 26.28
CA GLY A 120 -1.39 -4.58 27.50
C GLY A 120 -2.54 -4.54 28.51
N ARG A 121 -2.52 -5.46 29.47
CA ARG A 121 -3.13 -5.25 30.79
C ARG A 121 -2.21 -4.27 31.53
N HIS A 122 -2.74 -3.18 32.05
CA HIS A 122 -2.16 -2.55 33.23
C HIS A 122 -3.06 -2.94 34.40
N ALA A 123 -2.41 -3.46 35.45
CA ALA A 123 -3.01 -3.87 36.71
C ALA A 123 -3.71 -2.70 37.41
#